data_AF-A0A519KRV5-F1
#
_entry.id   AF-A0A519KRV5-F1
#
_cell.length_a   1.000
_cell.length_b   1.000
_cell.length_c   1.000
_cell.angle_alpha   90.00
_cell.angle_beta   90.00
_cell.angle_gamma   90.00
#
_symmetry.space_group_name_H-M   'P 1'
#
loop_
_entity.id
_entity.type
_entity.pdbx_description
1 polymer ?
#
loop_
_entity_poly.entity_id
_entity_poly.type
_entity_poly.pdbx_seq_one_letter_code
_entity_poly.pdbx_strand_id
1 'polypeptide(L)' 'AAGRWDAYWERALNAWDMGPGIILVEEAGGRATGVDGKALDLEAGHVCVTNGAIHDALIERLVAAAEG' A
#
# COMPACT_ATOMS: atom_id res chain seq x y z
N ALA A 1 -12.60 -0.43 -4.02
CA ALA A 1 -11.82 -1.51 -4.64
C ALA A 1 -12.74 -2.40 -5.49
N ALA A 2 -12.42 -2.67 -6.75
CA ALA A 2 -13.22 -3.56 -7.61
C ALA A 2 -12.61 -4.98 -7.76
N GLY A 3 -11.63 -5.35 -6.93
CA GLY A 3 -10.97 -6.67 -6.94
C GLY A 3 -10.20 -7.01 -8.23
N ARG A 4 -9.93 -6.03 -9.09
CA ARG A 4 -9.33 -6.25 -10.43
C ARG A 4 -7.80 -6.38 -10.41
N TRP A 5 -7.17 -5.99 -9.31
CA TRP A 5 -5.72 -5.98 -9.10
C TRP A 5 -5.43 -6.49 -7.69
N ASP A 6 -4.42 -7.34 -7.55
CA ASP A 6 -4.05 -7.92 -6.25
C ASP A 6 -3.29 -6.92 -5.35
N ALA A 7 -2.65 -5.91 -5.97
CA ALA A 7 -1.92 -4.86 -5.26
C ALA A 7 -1.76 -3.56 -6.07
N TYR A 8 -1.53 -2.46 -5.35
CA TYR A 8 -1.16 -1.13 -5.84
C TYR A 8 -0.09 -0.53 -4.91
N TRP A 9 0.95 0.09 -5.48
CA TRP A 9 1.91 0.88 -4.71
C TRP A 9 2.32 2.14 -5.47
N GLU A 10 2.52 3.25 -4.75
CA GLU A 10 2.95 4.52 -5.34
C GLU A 10 3.81 5.34 -4.36
N ARG A 11 4.61 6.26 -4.91
CA ARG A 11 5.50 7.19 -4.19
C ARG A 11 5.21 8.62 -4.65
N ALA A 12 5.46 9.60 -3.78
CA ALA A 12 5.25 11.03 -4.00
C ALA A 12 3.76 11.46 -4.13
N LEU A 13 2.90 10.85 -3.32
CA LEU A 13 1.49 11.23 -3.22
C LEU A 13 1.24 12.24 -2.11
N ASN A 14 0.25 13.11 -2.30
CA ASN A 14 -0.28 13.91 -1.20
C ASN A 14 -1.26 13.08 -0.37
N ALA A 15 -1.41 13.42 0.91
CA ALA A 15 -2.31 12.71 1.82
C ALA A 15 -3.77 12.63 1.33
N TRP A 16 -4.26 13.67 0.63
CA TRP A 16 -5.61 13.72 0.07
C TRP A 16 -5.82 12.82 -1.15
N ASP A 17 -4.76 12.41 -1.83
CA ASP A 17 -4.80 11.47 -2.96
C ASP A 17 -4.80 10.00 -2.47
N MET A 18 -4.19 9.74 -1.30
CA MET A 18 -4.12 8.39 -0.70
C MET A 18 -5.33 8.06 0.16
N GLY A 19 -5.77 8.99 1.01
CA GLY A 19 -6.75 8.74 2.08
C GLY A 19 -8.04 8.06 1.62
N PRO A 20 -8.74 8.57 0.59
CA PRO A 20 -9.98 7.96 0.11
C PRO A 20 -9.79 6.52 -0.41
N GLY A 21 -8.64 6.22 -1.01
CA GLY A 21 -8.33 4.89 -1.54
C GLY A 21 -8.07 3.86 -0.44
N ILE A 22 -7.40 4.27 0.64
CA ILE A 22 -7.07 3.42 1.79
C ILE A 22 -8.34 2.93 2.48
N ILE A 23 -9.25 3.83 2.83
CA ILE A 23 -10.52 3.48 3.50
C ILE A 23 -11.31 2.47 2.65
N LEU A 24 -11.39 2.69 1.34
CA LEU A 24 -12.09 1.78 0.43
C LEU A 24 -11.45 0.40 0.30
N VAL A 25 -10.16 0.26 0.59
CA VAL A 25 -9.47 -1.04 0.58
C VAL A 25 -9.64 -1.73 1.91
N GLU A 26 -9.50 -1.02 3.02
CA GLU A 26 -9.67 -1.57 4.36
C GLU A 26 -11.11 -2.09 4.57
N GLU A 27 -12.12 -1.32 4.17
CA GLU A 27 -13.53 -1.75 4.20
C GLU A 27 -13.82 -2.96 3.29
N ALA A 28 -13.01 -3.16 2.25
CA ALA A 28 -13.09 -4.34 1.38
C ALA A 28 -12.28 -5.54 1.91
N GLY A 29 -11.68 -5.45 3.09
CA GLY A 29 -10.87 -6.50 3.71
C GLY A 29 -9.41 -6.56 3.24
N GLY A 30 -8.93 -5.52 2.55
CA GLY A 30 -7.53 -5.40 2.15
C GLY A 30 -6.62 -4.86 3.25
N ARG A 31 -5.34 -4.70 2.93
CA ARG A 31 -4.30 -4.16 3.83
C ARG A 31 -3.62 -2.95 3.19
N ALA A 32 -3.38 -1.91 3.98
CA ALA A 32 -2.62 -0.71 3.61
C ALA A 32 -1.47 -0.46 4.60
N THR A 33 -0.26 -0.21 4.09
CA THR A 33 0.96 0.08 4.86
C THR A 33 1.86 1.04 4.11
N GLY A 34 2.97 1.46 4.72
CA GLY A 34 4.10 2.03 3.98
C GLY A 34 4.74 0.99 3.05
N VAL A 35 5.51 1.44 2.06
CA VAL A 35 6.22 0.53 1.13
C VAL A 35 7.31 -0.31 1.80
N ASP A 36 7.68 0.03 3.04
CA ASP A 36 8.59 -0.69 3.91
C ASP A 36 7.87 -1.65 4.89
N GLY A 37 6.54 -1.76 4.78
CA GLY A 37 5.72 -2.62 5.62
C GLY A 37 5.40 -2.05 7.00
N LYS A 38 5.85 -0.82 7.32
CA LYS A 38 5.47 -0.15 8.57
C LYS A 38 4.02 0.34 8.51
N ALA A 39 3.51 0.74 9.68
CA ALA A 39 2.23 1.43 9.76
C ALA A 39 2.18 2.57 8.74
N LEU A 40 1.03 2.71 8.10
CA LEU A 40 0.82 3.74 7.10
C LEU A 40 1.09 5.13 7.71
N ASP A 41 1.97 5.88 7.06
CA ASP A 41 2.21 7.29 7.33
C ASP A 41 1.86 8.09 6.09
N LEU A 42 0.80 8.90 6.18
CA LEU A 42 0.33 9.73 5.08
C LEU A 42 1.29 10.88 4.75
N GLU A 43 2.13 11.29 5.70
CA GLU A 43 3.13 12.35 5.49
C GLU A 43 4.38 11.80 4.79
N ALA A 44 4.63 10.49 4.90
CA ALA A 44 5.73 9.82 4.20
C ALA A 44 5.54 9.78 2.67
N GLY A 45 4.33 10.05 2.17
CA GLY A 45 4.04 10.20 0.75
C GLY A 45 4.16 8.91 -0.07
N HIS A 46 4.08 7.75 0.60
CA HIS A 46 4.16 6.44 -0.04
C HIS A 46 3.19 5.45 0.61
N VAL A 47 2.63 4.57 -0.19
CA VAL A 47 1.65 3.58 0.29
C VAL A 47 1.74 2.28 -0.51
N CYS A 48 1.54 1.17 0.19
CA CYS A 48 1.37 -0.17 -0.37
C CYS A 48 -0.01 -0.70 0.04
N VAL A 49 -0.82 -1.05 -0.96
CA VAL A 49 -2.21 -1.47 -0.79
C VAL A 49 -2.42 -2.81 -1.47
N THR A 50 -3.04 -3.78 -0.79
CA THR A 50 -3.23 -5.14 -1.33
C THR A 50 -4.56 -5.74 -0.88
N ASN A 51 -4.94 -6.88 -1.48
CA ASN A 51 -6.03 -7.75 -1.00
C ASN A 51 -5.73 -8.46 0.35
N GLY A 52 -4.59 -8.18 0.97
CA GLY A 52 -4.16 -8.75 2.24
C GLY A 52 -3.39 -10.07 2.12
N ALA A 53 -3.77 -10.93 1.17
CA ALA A 53 -3.17 -12.26 1.00
C ALA A 53 -1.72 -12.22 0.53
N ILE A 54 -1.36 -11.23 -0.29
CA ILE A 54 -0.01 -11.10 -0.88
C ILE A 54 0.83 -9.99 -0.24
N HIS A 55 0.33 -9.37 0.83
CA HIS A 55 0.90 -8.13 1.35
C HIS A 55 2.36 -8.28 1.77
N ASP A 56 2.66 -9.28 2.59
CA ASP A 56 4.00 -9.45 3.15
C ASP A 56 5.02 -9.85 2.07
N ALA A 57 4.60 -10.68 1.10
CA ALA A 57 5.43 -11.06 -0.05
C ALA A 57 5.74 -9.86 -0.95
N LEU A 58 4.78 -8.95 -1.15
CA LEU A 58 5.00 -7.72 -1.91
C LEU A 58 5.96 -6.77 -1.17
N ILE A 59 5.78 -6.58 0.15
CA ILE A 59 6.69 -5.77 0.95
C ILE A 59 8.12 -6.29 0.86
N GLU A 60 8.34 -7.60 0.97
CA GLU A 60 9.68 -8.19 0.84
C GLU A 60 10.33 -7.84 -0.51
N ARG A 61 9.57 -7.90 -1.60
CA ARG A 61 10.05 -7.51 -2.94
C ARG A 61 10.33 -6.02 -3.05
N LEU A 62 9.49 -5.17 -2.48
CA LEU A 62 9.65 -3.71 -2.51
C LEU A 62 10.89 -3.26 -1.73
N VAL A 63 11.13 -3.86 -0.55
CA VAL A 63 12.31 -3.60 0.27
C VAL A 63 13.58 -4.05 -0.46
N ALA A 64 13.60 -5.28 -0.97
CA ALA A 64 14.75 -5.81 -1.71
C ALA A 64 15.09 -4.96 -2.96
N ALA A 65 14.08 -4.41 -3.64
CA ALA A 65 14.28 -3.55 -4.81
C ALA A 65 14.76 -2.12 -4.46
N ALA A 66 14.62 -1.68 -3.20
CA ALA A 66 15.09 -0.37 -2.76
C ALA A 66 16.55 -0.39 -2.27
N GLU A 67 17.07 -1.58 -1.94
CA GLU A 67 18.44 -1.78 -1.45
C GLU A 67 19.46 -2.06 -2.57
N GLY A 68 19.01 -2.25 -3.81
CA GLY A 68 19.84 -2.44 -5.01
C GLY A 68 19.89 -1.21 -5.91
#